data_AF-A0A524A5B3-F1
#
_entry.id   AF-A0A524A5B3-F1
#
_cell.length_a   1.000
_cell.length_b   1.000
_cell.length_c   1.000
_cell.angle_alpha   90.00
_cell.angle_beta   90.00
_cell.angle_gamma   90.00
#
_symmetry.space_group_name_H-M   'P 1'
#
loop_
_entity.id
_entity.type
_entity.pdbx_description
1 polymer ?
#
loop_
_entity_poly.entity_id
_entity_poly.type
_entity_poly.pdbx_seq_one_letter_code
_entity_poly.pdbx_strand_id
1 'polypeptide(L)'
;KRGPKVKIYYGRKKIDAYEGETVGAALCAAGINVFTRSVKYHRPRGMFCAIGKCSSCMMRVDGVPNVMTCVIPVRDGMRVEPQNCFPSASHDLYSIIDRLGFKFPAGFYYRLITRPRSLSALYLKLIRPLTGMGKFPTANRGFKPMTKSEQRETEVAVVGAGPAGLSAAIHAARLGCRVTLIDENPMLGGQLIKQTHMFFGSKEYFAGVRGIRISEKLAEEVKQHENIEALLNTSVVGLYEGNVLGIVQGNKFATMRAKKVIVSTGAYEKTLLFNNNDLPGVMGAGGVQTLMNVFGIKPGNEALMVGAGNVGLIISYQLLQAGVKVKGIVEAVPRIGGYFVHAAKIRRMGVPIYVSHTIKRTWGRRRVEGATIVQLDDRWKEVEGTEKDIKCDLICISVGLKPTYEFLYQAGCKMKFISELGGHVPLRTKNMETSVKGVYIPGDTGGIEEADTAMVGGKIAGISAALSLGYGDKEAEEFREKAIMELEDLRSGPTSARIRSGIEKALIEEG
;
A
#
# COMPACT_ATOMS: atom_id res chain seq x y z
N LYS A 1 -13.38 -17.62 3.36
CA LYS A 1 -14.69 -18.03 2.79
C LYS A 1 -15.29 -16.79 2.13
N ARG A 2 -15.93 -16.91 0.95
CA ARG A 2 -16.60 -15.75 0.32
C ARG A 2 -17.84 -15.38 1.12
N GLY A 3 -18.12 -14.09 1.27
CA GLY A 3 -19.36 -13.61 1.85
C GLY A 3 -20.58 -13.91 0.97
N PRO A 4 -21.79 -13.50 1.38
CA PRO A 4 -22.98 -13.56 0.56
C PRO A 4 -22.79 -12.90 -0.81
N LYS A 5 -23.48 -13.44 -1.82
CA LYS A 5 -23.46 -12.89 -3.18
C LYS A 5 -24.30 -11.61 -3.24
N VAL A 6 -23.73 -10.53 -3.76
CA VAL A 6 -24.39 -9.24 -3.98
C VAL A 6 -24.29 -8.83 -5.45
N LYS A 7 -25.10 -7.85 -5.87
CA LYS A 7 -25.17 -7.37 -7.24
C LYS A 7 -24.86 -5.89 -7.30
N ILE A 8 -23.85 -5.53 -8.08
CA ILE A 8 -23.49 -4.13 -8.38
C ILE A 8 -23.71 -3.83 -9.87
N TYR A 9 -23.78 -2.56 -10.23
CA TYR A 9 -24.04 -2.10 -11.60
C TYR A 9 -22.86 -1.27 -12.10
N TYR A 10 -22.19 -1.71 -13.17
CA TYR A 10 -21.23 -0.92 -13.92
C TYR A 10 -21.92 -0.31 -15.15
N GLY A 11 -22.30 0.97 -15.06
CA GLY A 11 -23.23 1.57 -16.01
C GLY A 11 -24.56 0.80 -16.06
N ARG A 12 -24.87 0.19 -17.22
CA ARG A 12 -26.05 -0.70 -17.37
C ARG A 12 -25.74 -2.18 -17.13
N LYS A 13 -24.48 -2.56 -17.04
CA LYS A 13 -24.05 -3.96 -16.88
C LYS A 13 -24.18 -4.36 -15.42
N LYS A 14 -24.89 -5.46 -15.15
CA LYS A 14 -24.95 -6.09 -13.84
C LYS A 14 -23.72 -6.95 -13.62
N ILE A 15 -23.13 -6.86 -12.43
CA ILE A 15 -21.93 -7.60 -12.02
C ILE A 15 -22.24 -8.30 -10.71
N ASP A 16 -21.89 -9.58 -10.66
CA ASP A 16 -21.89 -10.35 -9.43
C ASP A 16 -20.64 -10.03 -8.62
N ALA A 17 -20.82 -9.78 -7.32
CA ALA A 17 -19.77 -9.56 -6.36
C ALA A 17 -20.09 -10.31 -5.06
N TYR A 18 -19.16 -10.31 -4.11
CA TYR A 18 -19.36 -10.92 -2.80
C TYR A 18 -19.11 -9.91 -1.69
N GLU A 19 -19.95 -9.94 -0.66
CA GLU A 19 -19.71 -9.14 0.54
C GLU A 19 -18.30 -9.44 1.11
N GLY A 20 -17.60 -8.38 1.51
CA GLY A 20 -16.18 -8.44 1.89
C GLY A 20 -15.20 -8.15 0.74
N GLU A 21 -15.64 -8.18 -0.52
CA GLU A 21 -14.84 -7.68 -1.64
C GLU A 21 -14.90 -6.15 -1.73
N THR A 22 -13.91 -5.56 -2.41
CA THR A 22 -13.98 -4.14 -2.80
C THR A 22 -14.55 -3.98 -4.20
N VAL A 23 -15.07 -2.79 -4.51
CA VAL A 23 -15.59 -2.49 -5.86
C VAL A 23 -14.53 -2.76 -6.92
N GLY A 24 -13.28 -2.37 -6.68
CA GLY A 24 -12.17 -2.63 -7.60
C GLY A 24 -11.90 -4.12 -7.81
N ALA A 25 -11.94 -4.92 -6.74
CA ALA A 25 -11.81 -6.36 -6.83
C ALA A 25 -12.95 -6.98 -7.67
N ALA A 26 -14.20 -6.63 -7.38
CA ALA A 26 -15.36 -7.12 -8.13
C ALA A 26 -15.30 -6.77 -9.63
N LEU A 27 -14.85 -5.55 -9.97
CA LEU A 27 -14.65 -5.14 -11.37
C LEU A 27 -13.59 -6.01 -12.07
N CYS A 28 -12.46 -6.28 -11.41
CA CYS A 28 -11.43 -7.16 -11.94
C CYS A 28 -11.92 -8.60 -12.11
N ALA A 29 -12.66 -9.14 -11.13
CA ALA A 29 -13.30 -10.45 -11.24
C ALA A 29 -14.25 -10.53 -12.45
N ALA A 30 -14.94 -9.43 -12.78
CA ALA A 30 -15.83 -9.31 -13.94
C ALA A 30 -15.10 -9.06 -15.28
N GLY A 31 -13.76 -9.08 -15.29
CA GLY A 31 -12.93 -8.84 -16.48
C GLY A 31 -12.84 -7.38 -16.92
N ILE A 32 -13.27 -6.44 -16.08
CA ILE A 32 -13.17 -5.00 -16.35
C ILE A 32 -11.79 -4.54 -15.87
N ASN A 33 -10.95 -4.13 -16.81
CA ASN A 33 -9.57 -3.71 -16.50
C ASN A 33 -9.36 -2.20 -16.64
N VAL A 34 -10.20 -1.53 -17.44
CA VAL A 34 -10.14 -0.07 -17.61
C VAL A 34 -11.22 0.57 -16.75
N PHE A 35 -10.82 1.09 -15.61
CA PHE A 35 -11.71 1.72 -14.62
C PHE A 35 -12.02 3.15 -15.00
N THR A 36 -11.01 3.89 -15.45
CA THR A 36 -11.10 5.33 -15.72
C THR A 36 -10.07 5.77 -16.75
N ARG A 37 -10.00 7.08 -17.01
CA ARG A 37 -9.11 7.71 -18.00
C ARG A 37 -8.34 8.87 -17.36
N SER A 38 -7.06 9.02 -17.71
CA SER A 38 -6.21 10.07 -17.13
C SER A 38 -6.71 11.46 -17.49
N VAL A 39 -6.53 12.42 -16.57
CA VAL A 39 -7.08 13.79 -16.63
C VAL A 39 -6.91 14.45 -18.00
N LYS A 40 -5.68 14.50 -18.49
CA LYS A 40 -5.28 15.32 -19.63
C LYS A 40 -5.23 14.53 -20.93
N TYR A 41 -4.66 13.33 -20.88
CA TYR A 41 -4.33 12.55 -22.05
C TYR A 41 -5.34 11.43 -22.33
N HIS A 42 -6.34 11.23 -21.45
CA HIS A 42 -7.31 10.14 -21.60
C HIS A 42 -6.65 8.76 -21.75
N ARG A 43 -5.51 8.58 -21.09
CA ARG A 43 -4.81 7.28 -21.05
C ARG A 43 -5.61 6.32 -20.18
N PRO A 44 -5.75 5.05 -20.57
CA PRO A 44 -6.50 4.08 -19.78
C PRO A 44 -5.87 3.92 -18.40
N ARG A 45 -6.70 3.78 -17.37
CA ARG A 45 -6.30 3.59 -15.98
C ARG A 45 -7.10 2.46 -15.35
N GLY A 46 -6.44 1.69 -14.49
CA GLY A 46 -7.00 0.53 -13.81
C GLY A 46 -6.43 0.38 -12.41
N MET A 47 -6.60 -0.79 -11.82
CA MET A 47 -6.06 -1.07 -10.49
C MET A 47 -4.53 -1.15 -10.51
N PHE A 48 -3.89 -0.63 -9.45
CA PHE A 48 -2.43 -0.62 -9.31
C PHE A 48 -1.98 -1.12 -7.91
N CYS A 49 -2.23 -0.35 -6.83
CA CYS A 49 -1.74 -0.68 -5.49
C CYS A 49 -2.73 -1.46 -4.60
N ALA A 50 -4.03 -1.36 -4.90
CA ALA A 50 -5.12 -1.93 -4.10
C ALA A 50 -5.17 -1.54 -2.61
N ILE A 51 -4.63 -0.37 -2.25
CA ILE A 51 -4.58 0.14 -0.86
C ILE A 51 -4.94 1.64 -0.77
N GLY A 52 -5.58 2.21 -1.79
CA GLY A 52 -6.03 3.61 -1.75
C GLY A 52 -4.91 4.66 -1.77
N LYS A 53 -3.66 4.28 -2.09
CA LYS A 53 -2.52 5.22 -2.19
C LYS A 53 -2.27 5.75 -3.60
N CYS A 54 -2.66 4.99 -4.64
CA CYS A 54 -2.56 5.43 -6.02
C CYS A 54 -3.84 6.14 -6.49
N SER A 55 -3.75 6.99 -7.52
CA SER A 55 -4.89 7.68 -8.13
C SER A 55 -5.52 6.94 -9.33
N SER A 56 -5.08 5.71 -9.63
CA SER A 56 -5.46 5.01 -10.88
C SER A 56 -6.87 4.42 -10.89
N CYS A 57 -7.48 4.16 -9.73
CA CYS A 57 -8.77 3.47 -9.65
C CYS A 57 -9.98 4.39 -9.39
N MET A 58 -9.83 5.71 -9.52
CA MET A 58 -10.90 6.66 -9.18
C MET A 58 -12.10 6.56 -10.12
N MET A 59 -13.27 6.27 -9.56
CA MET A 59 -14.54 6.15 -10.28
C MET A 59 -15.65 6.93 -9.57
N ARG A 60 -16.82 7.03 -10.21
CA ARG A 60 -18.01 7.57 -9.57
C ARG A 60 -18.81 6.42 -8.98
N VAL A 61 -19.03 6.42 -7.67
CA VAL A 61 -19.76 5.37 -6.95
C VAL A 61 -20.95 6.01 -6.25
N ASP A 62 -22.15 5.51 -6.54
CA ASP A 62 -23.43 6.03 -6.02
C ASP A 62 -23.57 7.56 -6.19
N GLY A 63 -23.07 8.08 -7.30
CA GLY A 63 -23.10 9.49 -7.62
C GLY A 63 -21.96 10.34 -7.04
N VAL A 64 -21.17 9.80 -6.11
CA VAL A 64 -20.01 10.44 -5.50
C VAL A 64 -18.79 10.29 -6.42
N PRO A 65 -18.16 11.39 -6.88
CA PRO A 65 -17.01 11.31 -7.76
C PRO A 65 -15.71 10.97 -7.03
N ASN A 66 -14.70 10.55 -7.79
CA ASN A 66 -13.32 10.34 -7.33
C ASN A 66 -13.16 9.33 -6.18
N VAL A 67 -14.07 8.36 -6.13
CA VAL A 67 -14.07 7.29 -5.13
C VAL A 67 -12.99 6.27 -5.49
N MET A 68 -12.10 5.97 -4.53
CA MET A 68 -11.04 4.98 -4.68
C MET A 68 -11.59 3.56 -4.54
N THR A 69 -12.15 3.09 -5.64
CA THR A 69 -12.76 1.77 -5.85
C THR A 69 -12.03 0.59 -5.22
N CYS A 70 -10.70 0.61 -5.14
CA CYS A 70 -9.92 -0.50 -4.59
C CYS A 70 -10.03 -0.70 -3.07
N VAL A 71 -10.50 0.30 -2.31
CA VAL A 71 -10.67 0.24 -0.83
C VAL A 71 -12.12 0.37 -0.39
N ILE A 72 -13.07 0.48 -1.33
CA ILE A 72 -14.48 0.65 -1.02
C ILE A 72 -15.16 -0.72 -1.03
N PRO A 73 -15.72 -1.19 0.09
CA PRO A 73 -16.45 -2.45 0.14
C PRO A 73 -17.66 -2.43 -0.80
N VAL A 74 -17.96 -3.57 -1.42
CA VAL A 74 -19.18 -3.71 -2.22
C VAL A 74 -20.42 -3.70 -1.33
N ARG A 75 -21.50 -3.10 -1.83
CA ARG A 75 -22.84 -3.19 -1.26
C ARG A 75 -23.84 -3.53 -2.35
N ASP A 76 -24.85 -4.32 -2.01
CA ASP A 76 -25.90 -4.66 -2.97
C ASP A 76 -26.56 -3.39 -3.53
N GLY A 77 -26.80 -3.38 -4.84
CA GLY A 77 -27.40 -2.26 -5.54
C GLY A 77 -26.46 -1.11 -5.91
N MET A 78 -25.18 -1.14 -5.52
CA MET A 78 -24.22 -0.06 -5.84
C MET A 78 -24.16 0.23 -7.34
N ARG A 79 -24.05 1.52 -7.68
CA ARG A 79 -23.88 2.00 -9.05
C ARG A 79 -22.49 2.59 -9.24
N VAL A 80 -21.75 2.02 -10.17
CA VAL A 80 -20.35 2.35 -10.45
C VAL A 80 -20.23 2.83 -11.89
N GLU A 81 -19.66 4.01 -12.08
CA GLU A 81 -19.51 4.65 -13.38
C GLU A 81 -18.06 5.08 -13.59
N PRO A 82 -17.48 4.84 -14.79
CA PRO A 82 -16.18 5.40 -15.10
C PRO A 82 -16.25 6.93 -15.17
N GLN A 83 -15.11 7.58 -14.96
CA GLN A 83 -15.00 9.05 -15.04
C GLN A 83 -14.08 9.46 -16.19
N ASN A 84 -14.20 10.73 -16.59
CA ASN A 84 -13.32 11.38 -17.56
C ASN A 84 -13.21 10.65 -18.92
N CYS A 85 -14.32 10.08 -19.41
CA CYS A 85 -14.35 9.32 -20.67
C CYS A 85 -15.66 9.53 -21.43
N PHE A 86 -15.62 9.32 -22.76
CA PHE A 86 -16.82 9.32 -23.61
C PHE A 86 -16.66 8.41 -24.84
N PRO A 87 -17.63 7.53 -25.16
CA PRO A 87 -18.83 7.18 -24.39
C PRO A 87 -18.54 6.25 -23.20
N SER A 88 -17.37 5.59 -23.15
CA SER A 88 -17.03 4.65 -22.07
C SER A 88 -15.52 4.62 -21.80
N ALA A 89 -15.11 4.09 -20.63
CA ALA A 89 -13.69 3.96 -20.32
C ALA A 89 -12.96 3.02 -21.29
N SER A 90 -13.62 1.98 -21.82
CA SER A 90 -12.98 1.05 -22.76
C SER A 90 -12.92 1.58 -24.19
N HIS A 91 -13.88 2.43 -24.58
CA HIS A 91 -14.00 3.05 -25.89
C HIS A 91 -14.12 4.56 -25.70
N ASP A 92 -12.98 5.22 -25.53
CA ASP A 92 -12.93 6.66 -25.26
C ASP A 92 -12.47 7.42 -26.50
N LEU A 93 -13.33 8.25 -27.08
CA LEU A 93 -13.03 9.07 -28.26
C LEU A 93 -11.96 10.12 -27.97
N TYR A 94 -11.88 10.61 -26.73
CA TYR A 94 -10.87 11.58 -26.31
C TYR A 94 -9.46 11.00 -26.22
N SER A 95 -9.30 9.67 -26.32
CA SER A 95 -7.98 9.02 -26.38
C SER A 95 -7.11 9.48 -27.57
N ILE A 96 -7.69 10.14 -28.58
CA ILE A 96 -6.94 10.79 -29.66
C ILE A 96 -6.01 11.90 -29.15
N ILE A 97 -6.33 12.52 -28.01
CA ILE A 97 -5.51 13.56 -27.37
C ILE A 97 -4.14 13.01 -26.95
N ASP A 98 -4.06 11.75 -26.50
CA ASP A 98 -2.78 11.09 -26.16
C ASP A 98 -1.81 11.11 -27.35
N ARG A 99 -2.31 10.83 -28.57
CA ARG A 99 -1.50 10.81 -29.80
C ARG A 99 -1.01 12.20 -30.22
N LEU A 100 -1.75 13.24 -29.85
CA LEU A 100 -1.42 14.63 -30.14
C LEU A 100 -0.73 15.32 -28.96
N GLY A 101 -0.47 14.61 -27.85
CA GLY A 101 -0.01 15.17 -26.59
C GLY A 101 1.31 15.94 -26.69
N PHE A 102 2.17 15.58 -27.64
CA PHE A 102 3.43 16.29 -27.92
C PHE A 102 3.23 17.77 -28.30
N LYS A 103 2.08 18.11 -28.92
CA LYS A 103 1.72 19.49 -29.27
C LYS A 103 1.21 20.29 -28.07
N PHE A 104 0.95 19.63 -26.94
CA PHE A 104 0.35 20.21 -25.75
C PHE A 104 1.22 19.99 -24.51
N PRO A 105 2.41 20.61 -24.42
CA PRO A 105 3.32 20.45 -23.29
C PRO A 105 2.69 20.85 -21.95
N ALA A 106 3.33 20.48 -20.83
CA ALA A 106 2.91 20.94 -19.51
C ALA A 106 2.85 22.48 -19.49
N GLY A 107 1.78 23.05 -18.93
CA GLY A 107 1.60 24.51 -18.90
C GLY A 107 0.90 25.14 -20.12
N PHE A 108 0.79 24.42 -21.26
CA PHE A 108 0.23 24.96 -22.52
C PHE A 108 -1.15 25.61 -22.35
N TYR A 109 -2.05 24.93 -21.63
CA TYR A 109 -3.43 25.39 -21.41
C TYR A 109 -3.51 26.67 -20.58
N TYR A 110 -2.61 26.90 -19.62
CA TYR A 110 -2.65 28.10 -18.77
C TYR A 110 -2.40 29.39 -19.57
N ARG A 111 -1.56 29.33 -20.62
CA ARG A 111 -1.23 30.50 -21.46
C ARG A 111 -2.37 30.90 -22.40
N LEU A 112 -3.09 29.93 -22.96
CA LEU A 112 -4.16 30.17 -23.94
C LEU A 112 -5.53 30.39 -23.30
N ILE A 113 -5.81 29.76 -22.15
CA ILE A 113 -7.12 29.86 -21.49
C ILE A 113 -7.28 31.20 -20.75
N THR A 114 -6.20 31.76 -20.23
CA THR A 114 -6.26 33.00 -19.42
C THR A 114 -6.20 34.28 -20.26
N ARG A 115 -5.82 34.19 -21.54
CA ARG A 115 -5.71 35.35 -22.44
C ARG A 115 -6.22 35.02 -23.85
N PRO A 116 -7.12 35.84 -24.42
CA PRO A 116 -7.67 37.09 -23.87
C PRO A 116 -8.70 36.84 -22.76
N ARG A 117 -8.71 37.71 -21.74
CA ARG A 117 -9.61 37.59 -20.57
C ARG A 117 -11.09 37.57 -20.97
N SER A 118 -11.47 38.30 -22.02
CA SER A 118 -12.83 38.34 -22.56
C SER A 118 -13.38 36.98 -23.00
N LEU A 119 -12.51 36.08 -23.47
CA LEU A 119 -12.88 34.75 -23.94
C LEU A 119 -12.61 33.65 -22.91
N SER A 120 -11.93 33.97 -21.82
CA SER A 120 -11.48 32.99 -20.82
C SER A 120 -12.62 32.15 -20.25
N ALA A 121 -13.79 32.75 -19.98
CA ALA A 121 -14.97 32.05 -19.50
C ALA A 121 -15.52 31.04 -20.51
N LEU A 122 -15.52 31.39 -21.81
CA LEU A 122 -15.95 30.50 -22.89
C LEU A 122 -14.96 29.34 -23.07
N TYR A 123 -13.65 29.63 -23.10
CA TYR A 123 -12.61 28.61 -23.17
C TYR A 123 -12.70 27.63 -22.00
N LEU A 124 -12.90 28.12 -20.78
CA LEU A 124 -13.10 27.27 -19.60
C LEU A 124 -14.35 26.39 -19.74
N LYS A 125 -15.46 26.92 -20.26
CA LYS A 125 -16.70 26.15 -20.45
C LYS A 125 -16.53 25.02 -21.48
N LEU A 126 -15.73 25.23 -22.53
CA LEU A 126 -15.43 24.24 -23.56
C LEU A 126 -14.42 23.18 -23.10
N ILE A 127 -13.41 23.58 -22.32
CA ILE A 127 -12.29 22.71 -21.92
C ILE A 127 -12.61 21.90 -20.66
N ARG A 128 -13.41 22.46 -19.73
CA ARG A 128 -13.74 21.80 -18.45
C ARG A 128 -14.35 20.40 -18.60
N PRO A 129 -15.23 20.10 -19.57
CA PRO A 129 -15.70 18.74 -19.79
C PRO A 129 -14.62 17.76 -20.27
N LEU A 130 -13.55 18.26 -20.89
CA LEU A 130 -12.44 17.47 -21.43
C LEU A 130 -11.32 17.25 -20.41
N THR A 131 -11.13 18.17 -19.46
CA THR A 131 -10.01 18.11 -18.50
C THR A 131 -10.46 18.01 -17.04
N GLY A 132 -11.76 18.09 -16.77
CA GLY A 132 -12.31 17.96 -15.43
C GLY A 132 -12.48 16.50 -14.99
N MET A 133 -11.96 16.16 -13.81
CA MET A 133 -12.24 14.89 -13.17
C MET A 133 -13.45 14.96 -12.25
N GLY A 134 -14.35 13.99 -12.41
CA GLY A 134 -15.50 13.82 -11.55
C GLY A 134 -16.65 14.78 -11.88
N LYS A 135 -17.87 14.25 -11.84
CA LYS A 135 -19.09 15.06 -11.91
C LYS A 135 -19.72 15.06 -10.53
N PHE A 136 -19.88 16.25 -9.95
CA PHE A 136 -20.64 16.39 -8.72
C PHE A 136 -22.08 15.88 -8.93
N PRO A 137 -22.69 15.29 -7.89
CA PRO A 137 -24.08 14.87 -7.97
C PRO A 137 -24.97 16.09 -8.26
N THR A 138 -25.87 15.96 -9.24
CA THR A 138 -26.82 17.01 -9.66
C THR A 138 -28.06 17.09 -8.76
N ALA A 139 -28.25 16.10 -7.90
CA ALA A 139 -29.28 16.05 -6.86
C ALA A 139 -28.70 15.36 -5.62
N ASN A 140 -29.23 15.67 -4.43
CA ASN A 140 -28.77 15.14 -3.15
C ASN A 140 -29.17 13.66 -2.99
N ARG A 141 -28.65 12.78 -3.84
CA ARG A 141 -28.94 11.34 -3.87
C ARG A 141 -28.05 10.61 -2.86
N GLY A 142 -28.37 10.76 -1.57
CA GLY A 142 -27.74 9.97 -0.51
C GLY A 142 -26.38 10.46 -0.02
N PHE A 143 -25.96 11.68 -0.39
CA PHE A 143 -24.83 12.33 0.29
C PHE A 143 -25.24 12.64 1.73
N LYS A 144 -24.54 12.03 2.69
CA LYS A 144 -24.68 12.32 4.11
C LYS A 144 -23.50 13.20 4.52
N PRO A 145 -23.74 14.44 5.02
CA PRO A 145 -22.66 15.26 5.50
C PRO A 145 -21.92 14.56 6.64
N MET A 146 -20.65 14.91 6.81
CA MET A 146 -19.88 14.43 7.93
C MET A 146 -20.45 15.00 9.23
N THR A 147 -20.74 14.13 10.18
CA THR A 147 -21.27 14.51 11.50
C THR A 147 -20.18 14.44 12.54
N LYS A 148 -20.14 15.42 13.45
CA LYS A 148 -19.24 15.37 14.61
C LYS A 148 -19.75 14.31 15.60
N SER A 149 -18.84 13.49 16.11
CA SER A 149 -19.07 12.49 17.15
C SER A 149 -18.33 12.91 18.42
N GLU A 150 -18.63 12.24 19.53
CA GLU A 150 -18.02 12.50 20.83
C GLU A 150 -16.50 12.36 20.82
N GLN A 151 -15.86 13.15 21.68
CA GLN A 151 -14.42 13.06 21.92
C GLN A 151 -14.12 11.76 22.67
N ARG A 152 -12.99 11.15 22.36
CA ARG A 152 -12.52 9.91 22.99
C ARG A 152 -11.21 10.16 23.73
N GLU A 153 -10.93 9.35 24.73
CA GLU A 153 -9.65 9.32 25.42
C GLU A 153 -9.14 7.90 25.54
N THR A 154 -7.83 7.72 25.47
CA THR A 154 -7.16 6.43 25.67
C THR A 154 -5.78 6.65 26.27
N GLU A 155 -5.19 5.61 26.85
CA GLU A 155 -3.83 5.73 27.36
C GLU A 155 -2.82 5.56 26.23
N VAL A 156 -2.99 4.51 25.43
CA VAL A 156 -2.16 4.24 24.26
C VAL A 156 -3.04 4.12 23.02
N ALA A 157 -2.84 5.02 22.06
CA ALA A 157 -3.43 4.87 20.73
C ALA A 157 -2.43 4.22 19.78
N VAL A 158 -2.81 3.11 19.16
CA VAL A 158 -1.99 2.43 18.14
C VAL A 158 -2.63 2.66 16.77
N VAL A 159 -1.90 3.33 15.87
CA VAL A 159 -2.36 3.65 14.52
C VAL A 159 -1.78 2.62 13.54
N GLY A 160 -2.64 1.80 12.97
CA GLY A 160 -2.31 0.66 12.11
C GLY A 160 -2.36 -0.67 12.87
N ALA A 161 -3.07 -1.65 12.32
CA ALA A 161 -3.23 -3.01 12.85
C ALA A 161 -2.49 -4.04 12.00
N GLY A 162 -1.30 -3.67 11.52
CA GLY A 162 -0.31 -4.60 10.96
C GLY A 162 0.44 -5.38 12.05
N PRO A 163 1.44 -6.20 11.68
CA PRO A 163 2.22 -7.00 12.64
C PRO A 163 2.80 -6.17 13.79
N ALA A 164 3.38 -5.00 13.47
CA ALA A 164 3.93 -4.09 14.48
C ALA A 164 2.86 -3.53 15.42
N GLY A 165 1.73 -3.05 14.88
CA GLY A 165 0.66 -2.47 15.68
C GLY A 165 -0.07 -3.50 16.55
N LEU A 166 -0.33 -4.70 16.02
CA LEU A 166 -0.90 -5.80 16.80
C LEU A 166 0.02 -6.17 17.97
N SER A 167 1.32 -6.35 17.69
CA SER A 167 2.31 -6.64 18.73
C SER A 167 2.39 -5.53 19.78
N ALA A 168 2.41 -4.26 19.36
CA ALA A 168 2.44 -3.12 20.26
C ALA A 168 1.21 -3.04 21.16
N ALA A 169 0.01 -3.24 20.59
CA ALA A 169 -1.23 -3.21 21.34
C ALA A 169 -1.28 -4.33 22.39
N ILE A 170 -0.93 -5.55 22.00
CA ILE A 170 -0.87 -6.72 22.90
C ILE A 170 0.09 -6.45 24.07
N HIS A 171 1.31 -6.00 23.80
CA HIS A 171 2.32 -5.85 24.84
C HIS A 171 2.07 -4.66 25.77
N ALA A 172 1.51 -3.55 25.27
CA ALA A 172 1.07 -2.46 26.13
C ALA A 172 -0.10 -2.89 27.03
N ALA A 173 -1.07 -3.62 26.48
CA ALA A 173 -2.26 -4.05 27.21
C ALA A 173 -1.95 -5.10 28.29
N ARG A 174 -0.99 -6.00 28.03
CA ARG A 174 -0.48 -6.99 29.00
C ARG A 174 0.11 -6.35 30.25
N LEU A 175 0.68 -5.16 30.13
CA LEU A 175 1.19 -4.37 31.27
C LEU A 175 0.10 -3.55 31.96
N GLY A 176 -1.15 -3.60 31.48
CA GLY A 176 -2.31 -2.97 32.11
C GLY A 176 -2.79 -1.67 31.45
N CYS A 177 -2.15 -1.19 30.37
CA CYS A 177 -2.60 0.00 29.68
C CYS A 177 -3.95 -0.21 28.98
N ARG A 178 -4.83 0.79 29.02
CA ARG A 178 -5.97 0.85 28.08
C ARG A 178 -5.49 1.26 26.69
N VAL A 179 -5.72 0.40 25.71
CA VAL A 179 -5.25 0.57 24.34
C VAL A 179 -6.41 0.73 23.38
N THR A 180 -6.33 1.72 22.49
CA THR A 180 -7.20 1.78 21.32
C THR A 180 -6.39 1.53 20.06
N LEU A 181 -6.66 0.41 19.39
CA LEU A 181 -6.02 0.02 18.13
C LEU A 181 -6.90 0.45 16.95
N ILE A 182 -6.37 1.29 16.07
CA ILE A 182 -7.14 1.96 15.01
C ILE A 182 -6.61 1.51 13.64
N ASP A 183 -7.47 1.04 12.75
CA ASP A 183 -7.09 0.69 11.38
C ASP A 183 -8.18 1.04 10.37
N GLU A 184 -7.76 1.52 9.20
CA GLU A 184 -8.67 1.90 8.12
C GLU A 184 -9.27 0.68 7.40
N ASN A 185 -8.63 -0.49 7.52
CA ASN A 185 -9.09 -1.72 6.90
C ASN A 185 -10.18 -2.40 7.74
N PRO A 186 -11.01 -3.25 7.11
CA PRO A 186 -12.07 -3.99 7.79
C PRO A 186 -11.58 -5.17 8.63
N MET A 187 -10.28 -5.51 8.59
CA MET A 187 -9.71 -6.68 9.25
C MET A 187 -8.35 -6.36 9.88
N LEU A 188 -8.10 -6.93 11.05
CA LEU A 188 -6.79 -6.95 11.69
C LEU A 188 -5.79 -7.80 10.89
N GLY A 189 -4.51 -7.43 10.93
CA GLY A 189 -3.41 -8.19 10.32
C GLY A 189 -2.52 -7.41 9.37
N GLY A 190 -2.99 -6.28 8.83
CA GLY A 190 -2.27 -5.47 7.86
C GLY A 190 -1.78 -6.30 6.67
N GLN A 191 -0.46 -6.36 6.44
CA GLN A 191 0.09 -7.13 5.31
C GLN A 191 0.12 -8.64 5.54
N LEU A 192 0.00 -9.14 6.79
CA LEU A 192 0.05 -10.57 7.09
C LEU A 192 -1.08 -11.37 6.44
N ILE A 193 -2.26 -10.75 6.30
CA ILE A 193 -3.44 -11.37 5.65
C ILE A 193 -3.18 -11.75 4.19
N LYS A 194 -2.12 -11.21 3.58
CA LYS A 194 -1.72 -11.47 2.19
C LYS A 194 -0.61 -12.51 2.08
N GLN A 195 0.02 -12.89 3.20
CA GLN A 195 1.20 -13.73 3.22
C GLN A 195 0.84 -15.22 3.34
N THR A 196 0.67 -15.86 2.19
CA THR A 196 0.43 -17.30 2.13
C THR A 196 1.71 -18.13 2.27
N HIS A 197 2.90 -17.52 2.22
CA HIS A 197 4.17 -18.22 2.41
C HIS A 197 4.45 -18.47 3.91
N MET A 198 5.31 -19.45 4.21
CA MET A 198 5.76 -19.72 5.58
C MET A 198 6.87 -18.75 5.97
N PHE A 199 6.85 -18.29 7.21
CA PHE A 199 7.93 -17.48 7.78
C PHE A 199 9.17 -18.35 8.01
N PHE A 200 10.35 -17.72 7.91
CA PHE A 200 11.64 -18.35 8.17
C PHE A 200 12.22 -17.80 9.48
N GLY A 201 13.27 -18.44 10.00
CA GLY A 201 13.96 -17.97 11.22
C GLY A 201 13.55 -18.70 12.49
N SER A 202 13.36 -17.95 13.58
CA SER A 202 13.07 -18.51 14.91
C SER A 202 11.62 -18.98 15.06
N LYS A 203 11.42 -20.10 15.78
CA LYS A 203 10.09 -20.59 16.17
C LYS A 203 9.33 -19.58 17.04
N GLU A 204 10.04 -18.79 17.84
CA GLU A 204 9.47 -17.72 18.68
C GLU A 204 8.74 -16.67 17.84
N TYR A 205 9.25 -16.42 16.63
CA TYR A 205 8.66 -15.53 15.62
C TYR A 205 7.94 -16.28 14.51
N PHE A 206 7.35 -17.43 14.88
CA PHE A 206 6.44 -18.20 14.04
C PHE A 206 7.08 -18.79 12.77
N ALA A 207 8.39 -19.07 12.77
CA ALA A 207 8.98 -19.80 11.67
C ALA A 207 8.26 -21.13 11.40
N GLY A 208 8.01 -21.42 10.12
CA GLY A 208 7.20 -22.55 9.65
C GLY A 208 5.69 -22.29 9.63
N VAL A 209 5.22 -21.17 10.19
CA VAL A 209 3.81 -20.76 10.16
C VAL A 209 3.57 -19.81 8.99
N ARG A 210 2.42 -19.92 8.33
CA ARG A 210 2.04 -18.99 7.25
C ARG A 210 1.64 -17.64 7.84
N GLY A 211 2.00 -16.53 7.20
CA GLY A 211 1.67 -15.20 7.70
C GLY A 211 0.17 -14.98 7.95
N ILE A 212 -0.71 -15.55 7.11
CA ILE A 212 -2.16 -15.54 7.35
C ILE A 212 -2.58 -16.18 8.69
N ARG A 213 -1.88 -17.22 9.15
CA ARG A 213 -2.15 -17.89 10.44
C ARG A 213 -1.59 -17.09 11.61
N ILE A 214 -0.43 -16.43 11.41
CA ILE A 214 0.11 -15.49 12.39
C ILE A 214 -0.88 -14.33 12.59
N SER A 215 -1.43 -13.82 11.49
CA SER A 215 -2.47 -12.79 11.52
C SER A 215 -3.70 -13.23 12.31
N GLU A 216 -4.22 -14.44 12.07
CA GLU A 216 -5.36 -14.99 12.81
C GLU A 216 -5.06 -15.07 14.31
N LYS A 217 -3.87 -15.57 14.69
CA LYS A 217 -3.47 -15.69 16.10
C LYS A 217 -3.39 -14.33 16.80
N LEU A 218 -2.69 -13.36 16.21
CA LEU A 218 -2.54 -12.02 16.79
C LEU A 218 -3.87 -11.27 16.85
N ALA A 219 -4.72 -11.43 15.83
CA ALA A 219 -6.05 -10.83 15.81
C ALA A 219 -6.96 -11.41 16.90
N GLU A 220 -6.87 -12.71 17.16
CA GLU A 220 -7.62 -13.36 18.23
C GLU A 220 -7.17 -12.90 19.61
N GLU A 221 -5.85 -12.79 19.81
CA GLU A 221 -5.29 -12.26 21.06
C GLU A 221 -5.73 -10.82 21.34
N VAL A 222 -5.75 -9.96 20.32
CA VAL A 222 -6.31 -8.60 20.44
C VAL A 222 -7.78 -8.60 20.82
N LYS A 223 -8.59 -9.49 20.24
CA LYS A 223 -10.03 -9.56 20.52
C LYS A 223 -10.34 -10.10 21.92
N GLN A 224 -9.51 -11.00 22.43
CA GLN A 224 -9.69 -11.61 23.74
C GLN A 224 -9.15 -10.75 24.89
N HIS A 225 -8.31 -9.75 24.59
CA HIS A 225 -7.71 -8.90 25.61
C HIS A 225 -8.66 -7.77 26.02
N GLU A 226 -9.10 -7.77 27.28
CA GLU A 226 -10.10 -6.81 27.81
C GLU A 226 -9.67 -5.33 27.73
N ASN A 227 -8.36 -5.06 27.83
CA ASN A 227 -7.82 -3.70 27.74
C ASN A 227 -7.63 -3.16 26.31
N ILE A 228 -8.01 -3.89 25.26
CA ILE A 228 -7.83 -3.45 23.86
C ILE A 228 -9.18 -3.20 23.18
N GLU A 229 -9.43 -1.96 22.77
CA GLU A 229 -10.52 -1.60 21.85
C GLU A 229 -9.98 -1.53 20.41
N ALA A 230 -10.47 -2.39 19.52
CA ALA A 230 -10.13 -2.35 18.10
C ALA A 230 -11.17 -1.55 17.29
N LEU A 231 -10.75 -0.41 16.72
CA LEU A 231 -11.53 0.45 15.84
C LEU A 231 -11.15 0.20 14.37
N LEU A 232 -11.86 -0.74 13.73
CA LEU A 232 -11.71 -1.04 12.30
C LEU A 232 -12.53 -0.07 11.43
N ASN A 233 -12.24 -0.05 10.13
CA ASN A 233 -12.84 0.89 9.17
C ASN A 233 -12.74 2.35 9.64
N THR A 234 -11.66 2.69 10.34
CA THR A 234 -11.44 3.99 10.99
C THR A 234 -10.11 4.55 10.54
N SER A 235 -10.14 5.65 9.78
CA SER A 235 -8.93 6.33 9.32
C SER A 235 -8.53 7.39 10.33
N VAL A 236 -7.25 7.40 10.71
CA VAL A 236 -6.64 8.54 11.41
C VAL A 236 -6.18 9.55 10.36
N VAL A 237 -6.76 10.75 10.38
CA VAL A 237 -6.55 11.80 9.37
C VAL A 237 -5.62 12.92 9.86
N GLY A 238 -5.25 12.92 11.14
CA GLY A 238 -4.26 13.83 11.68
C GLY A 238 -3.78 13.48 13.08
N LEU A 239 -2.56 13.88 13.40
CA LEU A 239 -1.98 13.90 14.75
C LEU A 239 -1.54 15.34 15.05
N TYR A 240 -2.18 15.93 16.05
CA TYR A 240 -1.98 17.30 16.48
C TYR A 240 -1.28 17.35 17.85
N GLU A 241 -0.83 18.55 18.22
CA GLU A 241 -0.15 18.81 19.50
C GLU A 241 -0.94 18.29 20.71
N GLY A 242 -0.22 17.79 21.72
CA GLY A 242 -0.83 17.15 22.89
C GLY A 242 -1.44 15.78 22.59
N ASN A 243 -0.92 15.07 21.59
CA ASN A 243 -1.32 13.71 21.19
C ASN A 243 -2.82 13.59 20.89
N VAL A 244 -3.34 14.55 20.14
CA VAL A 244 -4.75 14.56 19.70
C VAL A 244 -4.84 14.00 18.27
N LEU A 245 -5.55 12.90 18.11
CA LEU A 245 -5.81 12.24 16.83
C LEU A 245 -7.15 12.70 16.26
N GLY A 246 -7.19 13.03 14.97
CA GLY A 246 -8.43 13.15 14.21
C GLY A 246 -8.80 11.79 13.63
N ILE A 247 -9.98 11.26 13.97
CA ILE A 247 -10.46 9.95 13.48
C ILE A 247 -11.73 10.10 12.65
N VAL A 248 -11.79 9.37 11.54
CA VAL A 248 -12.96 9.28 10.65
C VAL A 248 -13.42 7.84 10.57
N GLN A 249 -14.67 7.59 10.95
CA GLN A 249 -15.32 6.28 10.81
C GLN A 249 -16.65 6.46 10.06
N GLY A 250 -16.70 5.95 8.83
CA GLY A 250 -17.84 6.20 7.93
C GLY A 250 -18.04 7.69 7.67
N ASN A 251 -19.19 8.25 8.06
CA ASN A 251 -19.48 9.68 7.97
C ASN A 251 -19.32 10.42 9.31
N LYS A 252 -18.68 9.82 10.31
CA LYS A 252 -18.46 10.43 11.63
C LYS A 252 -17.02 10.88 11.77
N PHE A 253 -16.83 12.09 12.30
CA PHE A 253 -15.52 12.62 12.70
C PHE A 253 -15.49 12.79 14.22
N ALA A 254 -14.43 12.32 14.86
CA ALA A 254 -14.17 12.53 16.27
C ALA A 254 -12.70 12.90 16.51
N THR A 255 -12.42 13.46 17.67
CA THR A 255 -11.05 13.63 18.18
C THR A 255 -10.79 12.61 19.28
N MET A 256 -9.59 12.03 19.30
CA MET A 256 -9.14 11.13 20.36
C MET A 256 -7.87 11.70 21.00
N ARG A 257 -7.90 11.96 22.31
CA ARG A 257 -6.68 12.29 23.06
C ARG A 257 -6.04 11.00 23.56
N ALA A 258 -4.75 10.82 23.31
CA ALA A 258 -3.99 9.69 23.80
C ALA A 258 -2.86 10.17 24.71
N LYS A 259 -2.53 9.45 25.78
CA LYS A 259 -1.33 9.79 26.56
C LYS A 259 -0.06 9.46 25.77
N LYS A 260 -0.08 8.34 25.01
CA LYS A 260 0.98 7.88 24.11
C LYS A 260 0.40 7.45 22.77
N VAL A 261 1.15 7.67 21.69
CA VAL A 261 0.75 7.28 20.33
C VAL A 261 1.81 6.39 19.71
N ILE A 262 1.41 5.25 19.17
CA ILE A 262 2.28 4.33 18.43
C ILE A 262 1.83 4.36 16.97
N VAL A 263 2.68 4.84 16.08
CA VAL A 263 2.39 4.96 14.64
C VAL A 263 3.04 3.79 13.90
N SER A 264 2.21 2.88 13.41
CA SER A 264 2.60 1.64 12.72
C SER A 264 1.91 1.49 11.35
N THR A 265 1.82 2.61 10.63
CA THR A 265 1.11 2.78 9.34
C THR A 265 1.76 2.07 8.13
N GLY A 266 2.76 1.24 8.38
CA GLY A 266 3.48 0.46 7.38
C GLY A 266 4.17 1.30 6.30
N ALA A 267 4.17 0.75 5.09
CA ALA A 267 4.81 1.28 3.91
C ALA A 267 4.01 0.95 2.64
N TYR A 268 4.37 1.58 1.52
CA TYR A 268 3.72 1.38 0.23
C TYR A 268 4.73 1.29 -0.91
N GLU A 269 4.30 0.76 -2.06
CA GLU A 269 5.23 0.42 -3.14
C GLU A 269 5.86 1.65 -3.80
N LYS A 270 7.14 1.52 -4.16
CA LYS A 270 7.79 2.45 -5.08
C LYS A 270 7.26 2.21 -6.49
N THR A 271 6.96 3.30 -7.19
CA THR A 271 6.61 3.25 -8.61
C THR A 271 7.90 3.32 -9.43
N LEU A 272 8.07 2.38 -10.37
CA LEU A 272 9.16 2.43 -11.35
C LEU A 272 8.77 3.29 -12.54
N LEU A 273 9.66 4.17 -12.98
CA LEU A 273 9.45 4.98 -14.18
C LEU A 273 9.96 4.23 -15.40
N PHE A 274 9.06 3.99 -16.35
CA PHE A 274 9.37 3.44 -17.68
C PHE A 274 8.23 3.83 -18.63
N ASN A 275 8.47 3.70 -19.94
CA ASN A 275 7.48 4.12 -20.92
C ASN A 275 6.19 3.28 -20.82
N ASN A 276 5.04 3.97 -20.76
CA ASN A 276 3.73 3.35 -20.57
C ASN A 276 3.56 2.57 -19.24
N ASN A 277 4.27 2.95 -18.16
CA ASN A 277 4.12 2.35 -16.82
C ASN A 277 2.74 2.51 -16.15
N ASP A 278 1.79 3.09 -16.87
CA ASP A 278 0.50 3.53 -16.40
C ASP A 278 -0.68 2.78 -17.05
N LEU A 279 -0.38 1.84 -17.95
CA LEU A 279 -1.37 0.97 -18.58
C LEU A 279 -2.04 0.04 -17.55
N PRO A 280 -3.35 -0.21 -17.65
CA PRO A 280 -4.00 -1.25 -16.87
C PRO A 280 -3.33 -2.61 -17.07
N GLY A 281 -3.10 -3.35 -16.00
CA GLY A 281 -2.26 -4.55 -16.01
C GLY A 281 -0.83 -4.29 -15.52
N VAL A 282 -0.39 -3.04 -15.39
CA VAL A 282 0.76 -2.71 -14.53
C VAL A 282 0.25 -2.57 -13.09
N MET A 283 0.79 -3.38 -12.18
CA MET A 283 0.37 -3.44 -10.78
C MET A 283 1.57 -3.52 -9.83
N GLY A 284 1.41 -3.00 -8.63
CA GLY A 284 2.37 -3.24 -7.54
C GLY A 284 2.23 -4.65 -6.98
N ALA A 285 3.31 -5.15 -6.39
CA ALA A 285 3.38 -6.44 -5.71
C ALA A 285 2.24 -6.67 -4.69
N GLY A 286 2.00 -5.69 -3.81
CA GLY A 286 0.92 -5.71 -2.83
C GLY A 286 -0.47 -5.67 -3.48
N GLY A 287 -0.62 -4.95 -4.59
CA GLY A 287 -1.85 -4.96 -5.40
C GLY A 287 -2.16 -6.35 -5.97
N VAL A 288 -1.15 -7.01 -6.53
CA VAL A 288 -1.24 -8.38 -7.04
C VAL A 288 -1.59 -9.37 -5.92
N GLN A 289 -0.90 -9.29 -4.78
CA GLN A 289 -1.20 -10.14 -3.63
C GLN A 289 -2.60 -9.90 -3.06
N THR A 290 -3.07 -8.65 -3.05
CA THR A 290 -4.41 -8.33 -2.55
C THR A 290 -5.48 -9.00 -3.41
N LEU A 291 -5.38 -8.91 -4.74
CA LEU A 291 -6.32 -9.63 -5.62
C LEU A 291 -6.26 -11.13 -5.42
N MET A 292 -5.06 -11.69 -5.48
CA MET A 292 -4.86 -13.14 -5.54
C MET A 292 -5.09 -13.81 -4.19
N ASN A 293 -4.48 -13.30 -3.12
CA ASN A 293 -4.44 -13.97 -1.82
C ASN A 293 -5.60 -13.57 -0.91
N VAL A 294 -6.13 -12.35 -1.02
CA VAL A 294 -7.26 -11.89 -0.18
C VAL A 294 -8.58 -12.17 -0.87
N PHE A 295 -8.73 -11.74 -2.13
CA PHE A 295 -10.00 -11.87 -2.85
C PHE A 295 -10.11 -13.14 -3.71
N GLY A 296 -9.01 -13.88 -3.91
CA GLY A 296 -9.02 -15.10 -4.73
C GLY A 296 -9.29 -14.81 -6.21
N ILE A 297 -8.83 -13.66 -6.70
CA ILE A 297 -9.00 -13.19 -8.08
C ILE A 297 -7.68 -13.29 -8.80
N LYS A 298 -7.69 -13.94 -9.98
CA LYS A 298 -6.52 -14.04 -10.84
C LYS A 298 -6.18 -12.65 -11.42
N PRO A 299 -5.00 -12.08 -11.15
CA PRO A 299 -4.65 -10.70 -11.58
C PRO A 299 -4.31 -10.59 -13.08
N GLY A 300 -4.01 -11.71 -13.74
CA GLY A 300 -3.69 -11.82 -15.16
C GLY A 300 -3.38 -13.26 -15.54
N ASN A 301 -3.19 -13.56 -16.81
CA ASN A 301 -2.88 -14.91 -17.30
C ASN A 301 -1.38 -15.14 -17.51
N GLU A 302 -0.66 -14.11 -17.95
CA GLU A 302 0.77 -14.15 -18.24
C GLU A 302 1.44 -12.95 -17.57
N ALA A 303 2.37 -13.21 -16.64
CA ALA A 303 2.98 -12.18 -15.81
C ALA A 303 4.47 -12.00 -16.13
N LEU A 304 4.92 -10.74 -16.17
CA LEU A 304 6.33 -10.38 -16.07
C LEU A 304 6.57 -9.73 -14.70
N MET A 305 7.47 -10.29 -13.91
CA MET A 305 7.88 -9.71 -12.62
C MET A 305 9.06 -8.77 -12.82
N VAL A 306 8.99 -7.59 -12.20
CA VAL A 306 10.08 -6.61 -12.18
C VAL A 306 10.57 -6.46 -10.74
N GLY A 307 11.79 -6.94 -10.48
CA GLY A 307 12.42 -7.07 -9.17
C GLY A 307 12.57 -8.54 -8.76
N ALA A 308 13.79 -8.95 -8.42
CA ALA A 308 14.15 -10.28 -7.94
C ALA A 308 14.60 -10.28 -6.46
N GLY A 309 14.11 -9.31 -5.67
CA GLY A 309 14.15 -9.37 -4.21
C GLY A 309 13.22 -10.44 -3.62
N ASN A 310 13.24 -10.62 -2.30
CA ASN A 310 12.42 -11.63 -1.60
C ASN A 310 10.94 -11.57 -2.02
N VAL A 311 10.33 -10.38 -1.98
CA VAL A 311 8.94 -10.15 -2.38
C VAL A 311 8.68 -10.58 -3.84
N GLY A 312 9.52 -10.18 -4.78
CA GLY A 312 9.36 -10.51 -6.20
C GLY A 312 9.46 -12.00 -6.48
N LEU A 313 10.38 -12.70 -5.82
CA LEU A 313 10.53 -14.16 -5.93
C LEU A 313 9.33 -14.90 -5.31
N ILE A 314 8.90 -14.49 -4.11
CA ILE A 314 7.77 -15.10 -3.39
C ILE A 314 6.47 -14.92 -4.18
N ILE A 315 6.20 -13.71 -4.69
CA ILE A 315 4.98 -13.43 -5.45
C ILE A 315 4.99 -14.15 -6.79
N SER A 316 6.15 -14.21 -7.47
CA SER A 316 6.28 -15.01 -8.70
C SER A 316 5.90 -16.47 -8.44
N TYR A 317 6.32 -17.02 -7.29
CA TYR A 317 5.95 -18.38 -6.91
C TYR A 317 4.44 -18.51 -6.64
N GLN A 318 3.85 -17.55 -5.91
CA GLN A 318 2.40 -17.53 -5.65
C GLN A 318 1.58 -17.41 -6.94
N LEU A 319 2.05 -16.61 -7.91
CA LEU A 319 1.42 -16.49 -9.24
C LEU A 319 1.41 -17.83 -9.98
N LEU A 320 2.51 -18.59 -9.95
CA LEU A 320 2.56 -19.94 -10.52
C LEU A 320 1.55 -20.87 -9.84
N GLN A 321 1.43 -20.82 -8.51
CA GLN A 321 0.45 -21.60 -7.75
C GLN A 321 -1.00 -21.23 -8.09
N ALA A 322 -1.26 -19.97 -8.45
CA ALA A 322 -2.55 -19.48 -8.91
C ALA A 322 -2.82 -19.76 -10.41
N GLY A 323 -1.95 -20.51 -11.09
CA GLY A 323 -2.10 -20.85 -12.52
C GLY A 323 -1.82 -19.68 -13.47
N VAL A 324 -1.05 -18.67 -13.02
CA VAL A 324 -0.52 -17.60 -13.87
C VAL A 324 0.80 -18.05 -14.48
N LYS A 325 0.99 -17.86 -15.78
CA LYS A 325 2.26 -18.17 -16.45
C LYS A 325 3.24 -17.03 -16.20
N VAL A 326 4.24 -17.23 -15.34
CA VAL A 326 5.29 -16.23 -15.14
C VAL A 326 6.32 -16.36 -16.26
N LYS A 327 6.40 -15.33 -17.12
CA LYS A 327 7.24 -15.31 -18.33
C LYS A 327 8.70 -15.02 -18.05
N GLY A 328 8.97 -14.40 -16.90
CA GLY A 328 10.31 -14.10 -16.42
C GLY A 328 10.28 -13.17 -15.22
N ILE A 329 11.43 -13.05 -14.57
CA ILE A 329 11.72 -12.07 -13.54
C ILE A 329 12.87 -11.19 -14.05
N VAL A 330 12.73 -9.88 -13.94
CA VAL A 330 13.69 -8.89 -14.43
C VAL A 330 14.31 -8.17 -13.24
N GLU A 331 15.63 -8.15 -13.13
CA GLU A 331 16.38 -7.53 -12.05
C GLU A 331 17.47 -6.63 -12.62
N ALA A 332 17.49 -5.37 -12.17
CA ALA A 332 18.38 -4.36 -12.71
C ALA A 332 19.82 -4.56 -12.24
N VAL A 333 20.02 -5.08 -11.03
CA VAL A 333 21.36 -5.39 -10.52
C VAL A 333 21.92 -6.70 -11.10
N PRO A 334 23.25 -6.90 -11.15
CA PRO A 334 23.88 -8.09 -11.74
C PRO A 334 23.78 -9.36 -10.87
N ARG A 335 22.82 -9.41 -9.95
CA ARG A 335 22.62 -10.54 -9.01
C ARG A 335 21.17 -10.64 -8.58
N ILE A 336 20.79 -11.81 -8.07
CA ILE A 336 19.47 -12.01 -7.48
C ILE A 336 19.49 -11.41 -6.06
N GLY A 337 18.54 -10.51 -5.78
CA GLY A 337 18.49 -9.80 -4.49
C GLY A 337 17.84 -10.58 -3.36
N GLY A 338 16.97 -11.55 -3.68
CA GLY A 338 16.29 -12.38 -2.68
C GLY A 338 17.01 -13.69 -2.35
N TYR A 339 16.47 -14.43 -1.38
CA TYR A 339 17.07 -15.66 -0.90
C TYR A 339 17.18 -16.74 -1.98
N PHE A 340 18.33 -17.42 -1.97
CA PHE A 340 18.67 -18.45 -2.93
C PHE A 340 17.59 -19.55 -3.03
N VAL A 341 17.01 -19.95 -1.89
CA VAL A 341 15.96 -21.00 -1.85
C VAL A 341 14.71 -20.62 -2.68
N HIS A 342 14.32 -19.34 -2.68
CA HIS A 342 13.20 -18.87 -3.48
C HIS A 342 13.58 -18.81 -4.96
N ALA A 343 14.78 -18.31 -5.27
CA ALA A 343 15.28 -18.22 -6.64
C ALA A 343 15.43 -19.61 -7.30
N ALA A 344 16.01 -20.57 -6.58
CA ALA A 344 16.19 -21.95 -7.04
C ALA A 344 14.84 -22.62 -7.36
N LYS A 345 13.83 -22.37 -6.53
CA LYS A 345 12.47 -22.89 -6.75
C LYS A 345 11.84 -22.33 -8.02
N ILE A 346 11.95 -21.02 -8.25
CA ILE A 346 11.47 -20.35 -9.48
C ILE A 346 12.16 -20.93 -10.71
N ARG A 347 13.50 -21.06 -10.69
CA ARG A 347 14.27 -21.59 -11.83
C ARG A 347 13.92 -23.04 -12.14
N ARG A 348 13.69 -23.88 -11.12
CA ARG A 348 13.25 -25.28 -11.30
C ARG A 348 11.87 -25.39 -11.96
N MET A 349 11.04 -24.35 -11.85
CA MET A 349 9.76 -24.24 -12.55
C MET A 349 9.89 -23.71 -13.99
N GLY A 350 11.11 -23.54 -14.50
CA GLY A 350 11.37 -23.10 -15.87
C GLY A 350 11.23 -21.59 -16.08
N VAL A 351 11.10 -20.80 -15.01
CA VAL A 351 10.97 -19.34 -15.12
C VAL A 351 12.37 -18.71 -15.17
N PRO A 352 12.71 -17.97 -16.24
CA PRO A 352 13.99 -17.29 -16.35
C PRO A 352 14.07 -16.08 -15.42
N ILE A 353 15.26 -15.82 -14.88
CA ILE A 353 15.58 -14.63 -14.09
C ILE A 353 16.67 -13.86 -14.83
N TYR A 354 16.33 -12.70 -15.37
CA TYR A 354 17.20 -11.80 -16.12
C TYR A 354 17.82 -10.78 -15.16
N VAL A 355 19.09 -10.97 -14.79
CA VAL A 355 19.88 -9.99 -14.03
C VAL A 355 20.54 -8.99 -14.97
N SER A 356 20.93 -7.81 -14.49
CA SER A 356 21.39 -6.70 -15.35
C SER A 356 20.40 -6.37 -16.45
N HIS A 357 19.09 -6.46 -16.18
CA HIS A 357 18.03 -6.12 -17.13
C HIS A 357 17.00 -5.22 -16.46
N THR A 358 16.40 -4.31 -17.23
CA THR A 358 15.25 -3.52 -16.78
C THR A 358 14.11 -3.59 -17.78
N ILE A 359 12.93 -3.12 -17.35
CA ILE A 359 11.80 -2.90 -18.23
C ILE A 359 11.95 -1.54 -18.91
N LYS A 360 12.04 -1.53 -20.24
CA LYS A 360 12.16 -0.32 -21.05
C LYS A 360 10.80 0.34 -21.29
N ARG A 361 9.81 -0.48 -21.66
CA ARG A 361 8.44 -0.05 -21.92
C ARG A 361 7.44 -1.18 -21.79
N THR A 362 6.18 -0.84 -21.60
CA THR A 362 5.05 -1.72 -21.92
C THR A 362 4.37 -1.28 -23.20
N TRP A 363 3.62 -2.19 -23.81
CA TRP A 363 2.81 -1.91 -24.98
C TRP A 363 1.44 -2.58 -24.87
N GLY A 364 0.49 -2.01 -25.60
CA GLY A 364 -0.92 -2.40 -25.58
C GLY A 364 -1.82 -1.17 -25.67
N ARG A 365 -3.06 -1.35 -26.15
CA ARG A 365 -3.96 -0.20 -26.41
C ARG A 365 -4.83 0.16 -25.20
N ARG A 366 -5.39 -0.85 -24.54
CA ARG A 366 -6.35 -0.68 -23.43
C ARG A 366 -5.80 -1.18 -22.10
N ARG A 367 -4.94 -2.19 -22.17
CA ARG A 367 -4.23 -2.84 -21.08
C ARG A 367 -2.88 -3.30 -21.61
N VAL A 368 -2.01 -3.76 -20.71
CA VAL A 368 -0.77 -4.44 -21.09
C VAL A 368 -1.10 -5.65 -21.96
N GLU A 369 -0.46 -5.72 -23.11
CA GLU A 369 -0.44 -6.89 -23.99
C GLU A 369 0.99 -7.49 -24.06
N GLY A 370 2.00 -6.71 -23.64
CA GLY A 370 3.33 -7.18 -23.27
C GLY A 370 4.29 -6.04 -22.92
N ALA A 371 5.57 -6.38 -22.83
CA ALA A 371 6.64 -5.46 -22.45
C ALA A 371 7.93 -5.73 -23.21
N THR A 372 8.77 -4.70 -23.33
CA THR A 372 10.15 -4.80 -23.81
C THR A 372 11.09 -4.68 -22.61
N ILE A 373 11.95 -5.68 -22.43
CA ILE A 373 13.07 -5.62 -21.49
C ILE A 373 14.36 -5.30 -22.23
N VAL A 374 15.36 -4.75 -21.55
CA VAL A 374 16.65 -4.38 -22.12
C VAL A 374 17.76 -4.64 -21.11
N GLN A 375 18.94 -5.02 -21.59
CA GLN A 375 20.12 -5.20 -20.75
C GLN A 375 20.66 -3.83 -20.28
N LEU A 376 21.24 -3.82 -19.09
CA LEU A 376 21.95 -2.68 -18.51
C LEU A 376 23.46 -2.97 -18.48
N ASP A 377 24.26 -1.96 -18.79
CA ASP A 377 25.71 -1.97 -18.56
C ASP A 377 26.06 -1.67 -17.08
N ASP A 378 27.35 -1.71 -16.75
CA ASP A 378 27.84 -1.42 -15.39
C ASP A 378 27.60 0.04 -14.94
N ARG A 379 27.22 0.92 -15.87
CA ARG A 379 26.86 2.32 -15.63
C ARG A 379 25.34 2.54 -15.63
N TRP A 380 24.55 1.47 -15.57
CA TRP A 380 23.09 1.49 -15.59
C TRP A 380 22.48 2.12 -16.84
N LYS A 381 23.19 2.10 -17.97
CA LYS A 381 22.67 2.52 -19.27
C LYS A 381 22.11 1.33 -20.03
N GLU A 382 21.04 1.59 -20.77
CA GLU A 382 20.47 0.59 -21.70
C GLU A 382 21.49 0.23 -22.78
N VAL A 383 21.68 -1.07 -23.01
CA VAL A 383 22.53 -1.57 -24.10
C VAL A 383 21.65 -1.73 -25.35
N GLU A 384 21.83 -0.87 -26.35
CA GLU A 384 21.07 -0.92 -27.60
C GLU A 384 21.23 -2.26 -28.33
N GLY A 385 20.15 -2.78 -28.90
CA GLY A 385 20.13 -4.06 -29.61
C GLY A 385 19.90 -5.28 -28.72
N THR A 386 19.86 -5.10 -27.39
CA THR A 386 19.55 -6.18 -26.43
C THR A 386 18.07 -6.27 -26.07
N GLU A 387 17.22 -5.47 -26.73
CA GLU A 387 15.79 -5.46 -26.48
C GLU A 387 15.14 -6.82 -26.72
N LYS A 388 14.32 -7.24 -25.75
CA LYS A 388 13.53 -8.46 -25.85
C LYS A 388 12.07 -8.17 -25.55
N ASP A 389 11.21 -8.47 -26.51
CA ASP A 389 9.77 -8.40 -26.33
C ASP A 389 9.22 -9.67 -25.66
N ILE A 390 8.40 -9.46 -24.63
CA ILE A 390 7.75 -10.50 -23.85
C ILE A 390 6.25 -10.23 -23.84
N LYS A 391 5.48 -11.12 -24.50
CA LYS A 391 4.02 -11.12 -24.40
C LYS A 391 3.59 -11.47 -22.97
N CYS A 392 2.79 -10.60 -22.37
CA CYS A 392 2.25 -10.75 -21.02
C CYS A 392 1.09 -9.78 -20.84
N ASP A 393 0.18 -10.06 -19.91
CA ASP A 393 -0.99 -9.22 -19.65
C ASP A 393 -1.03 -8.64 -18.23
N LEU A 394 0.02 -8.93 -17.46
CA LEU A 394 0.30 -8.42 -16.12
C LEU A 394 1.80 -8.08 -15.99
N ILE A 395 2.11 -6.85 -15.56
CA ILE A 395 3.42 -6.46 -15.04
C ILE A 395 3.29 -6.31 -13.53
N CYS A 396 4.08 -7.08 -12.79
CA CYS A 396 4.13 -6.99 -11.33
C CYS A 396 5.40 -6.25 -10.91
N ILE A 397 5.26 -5.07 -10.31
CA ILE A 397 6.37 -4.23 -9.87
C ILE A 397 6.70 -4.53 -8.41
N SER A 398 7.93 -4.96 -8.15
CA SER A 398 8.48 -5.30 -6.84
C SER A 398 9.88 -4.68 -6.65
N VAL A 399 10.01 -3.37 -6.89
CA VAL A 399 11.29 -2.63 -6.83
C VAL A 399 11.53 -1.91 -5.49
N GLY A 400 10.89 -2.39 -4.43
CA GLY A 400 11.01 -1.87 -3.06
C GLY A 400 9.83 -1.03 -2.60
N LEU A 401 9.88 -0.67 -1.33
CA LEU A 401 8.84 0.06 -0.60
C LEU A 401 9.37 1.41 -0.11
N LYS A 402 8.45 2.32 0.21
CA LYS A 402 8.74 3.54 0.98
C LYS A 402 7.83 3.61 2.22
N PRO A 403 8.37 4.02 3.38
CA PRO A 403 7.59 4.23 4.59
C PRO A 403 6.41 5.19 4.37
N THR A 404 5.31 4.97 5.10
CA THR A 404 4.20 5.94 5.18
C THR A 404 4.59 7.06 6.16
N TYR A 405 5.34 8.05 5.68
CA TYR A 405 5.96 9.07 6.54
C TYR A 405 5.13 10.35 6.69
N GLU A 406 4.09 10.55 5.88
CA GLU A 406 3.36 11.82 5.78
C GLU A 406 2.73 12.22 7.13
N PHE A 407 2.24 11.23 7.87
CA PHE A 407 1.65 11.40 9.18
C PHE A 407 2.63 11.91 10.24
N LEU A 408 3.90 11.51 10.14
CA LEU A 408 4.96 11.89 11.08
C LEU A 408 5.51 13.29 10.81
N TYR A 409 5.53 13.71 9.54
CA TYR A 409 5.77 15.11 9.20
C TYR A 409 4.71 16.02 9.79
N GLN A 410 3.44 15.64 9.69
CA GLN A 410 2.33 16.39 10.28
C GLN A 410 2.47 16.50 11.80
N ALA A 411 2.91 15.42 12.45
CA ALA A 411 3.14 15.37 13.90
C ALA A 411 4.37 16.18 14.37
N GLY A 412 5.17 16.73 13.46
CA GLY A 412 6.37 17.51 13.81
C GLY A 412 7.60 16.66 14.16
N CYS A 413 7.63 15.38 13.79
CA CYS A 413 8.82 14.54 13.97
C CYS A 413 10.01 15.08 13.15
N LYS A 414 11.22 15.02 13.71
CA LYS A 414 12.46 15.26 12.96
C LYS A 414 12.66 14.10 11.99
N MET A 415 12.69 14.42 10.70
CA MET A 415 12.77 13.43 9.62
C MET A 415 14.13 13.48 8.92
N LYS A 416 14.61 12.33 8.43
CA LYS A 416 15.83 12.22 7.63
C LYS A 416 15.62 11.31 6.44
N PHE A 417 16.21 11.66 5.30
CA PHE A 417 16.25 10.77 4.13
C PHE A 417 17.40 9.76 4.30
N ILE A 418 17.05 8.48 4.42
CA ILE A 418 17.98 7.37 4.59
C ILE A 418 17.61 6.29 3.58
N SER A 419 18.41 6.18 2.52
CA SER A 419 18.11 5.30 1.36
C SER A 419 18.02 3.82 1.74
N GLU A 420 18.80 3.43 2.74
CA GLU A 420 18.93 2.10 3.32
C GLU A 420 17.66 1.66 4.03
N LEU A 421 16.87 2.61 4.54
CA LEU A 421 15.59 2.39 5.21
C LEU A 421 14.39 2.67 4.29
N GLY A 422 14.64 2.86 2.99
CA GLY A 422 13.59 3.01 1.99
C GLY A 422 13.21 4.45 1.65
N GLY A 423 13.74 5.47 2.34
CA GLY A 423 13.50 6.88 2.03
C GLY A 423 13.46 7.77 3.27
N HIS A 424 12.43 8.62 3.37
CA HIS A 424 12.24 9.45 4.56
C HIS A 424 11.74 8.60 5.74
N VAL A 425 12.44 8.72 6.87
CA VAL A 425 12.10 8.06 8.13
C VAL A 425 12.24 9.05 9.30
N PRO A 426 11.47 8.87 10.39
CA PRO A 426 11.66 9.63 11.62
C PRO A 426 12.96 9.23 12.33
N LEU A 427 13.60 10.21 12.97
CA LEU A 427 14.63 9.94 13.96
C LEU A 427 14.00 9.35 15.22
N ARG A 428 14.67 8.38 15.85
CA ARG A 428 14.15 7.62 16.99
C ARG A 428 15.20 7.14 17.98
N THR A 429 14.78 6.81 19.19
CA THR A 429 15.61 6.10 20.18
C THR A 429 15.58 4.58 19.94
N LYS A 430 16.39 3.82 20.68
CA LYS A 430 16.32 2.35 20.68
C LYS A 430 14.96 1.83 21.19
N ASN A 431 14.32 2.61 22.04
CA ASN A 431 12.98 2.37 22.59
C ASN A 431 11.83 2.71 21.62
N MET A 432 12.14 3.00 20.35
CA MET A 432 11.20 3.36 19.27
C MET A 432 10.55 4.74 19.39
N GLU A 433 10.90 5.54 20.41
CA GLU A 433 10.35 6.88 20.59
C GLU A 433 10.97 7.86 19.60
N THR A 434 10.16 8.72 18.98
CA THR A 434 10.62 9.73 18.03
C THR A 434 11.18 10.96 18.74
N SER A 435 11.62 11.96 17.96
CA SER A 435 11.93 13.29 18.50
C SER A 435 10.72 14.02 19.13
N VAL A 436 9.50 13.52 18.95
CA VAL A 436 8.29 14.03 19.60
C VAL A 436 7.97 13.10 20.76
N LYS A 437 8.06 13.62 21.99
CA LYS A 437 7.86 12.82 23.22
C LYS A 437 6.47 12.18 23.23
N GLY A 438 6.42 10.90 23.59
CA GLY A 438 5.20 10.09 23.62
C GLY A 438 4.70 9.58 22.27
N VAL A 439 5.46 9.79 21.17
CA VAL A 439 5.16 9.23 19.84
C VAL A 439 6.21 8.18 19.48
N TYR A 440 5.78 6.94 19.24
CA TYR A 440 6.63 5.79 18.92
C TYR A 440 6.38 5.27 17.50
N ILE A 441 7.38 4.68 16.84
CA ILE A 441 7.31 4.30 15.42
C ILE A 441 7.87 2.90 15.09
N PRO A 442 7.17 1.82 15.45
CA PRO A 442 7.59 0.48 15.09
C PRO A 442 7.25 0.10 13.63
N GLY A 443 7.91 -0.96 13.13
CA GLY A 443 7.66 -1.54 11.82
C GLY A 443 8.10 -0.67 10.63
N ASP A 444 7.54 -0.96 9.46
CA ASP A 444 8.00 -0.37 8.18
C ASP A 444 7.86 1.16 8.08
N THR A 445 7.09 1.79 8.99
CA THR A 445 7.03 3.25 9.09
C THR A 445 8.35 3.86 9.61
N GLY A 446 9.10 3.13 10.43
CA GLY A 446 10.44 3.52 10.91
C GLY A 446 11.59 3.13 9.97
N GLY A 447 11.30 2.33 8.95
CA GLY A 447 12.27 1.84 7.96
C GLY A 447 11.85 0.46 7.43
N ILE A 448 12.05 0.21 6.14
CA ILE A 448 11.62 -1.04 5.49
C ILE A 448 12.48 -2.22 5.95
N GLU A 449 11.85 -3.20 6.59
CA GLU A 449 12.50 -4.43 7.07
C GLU A 449 11.60 -5.67 6.80
N GLU A 450 11.64 -6.66 7.69
CA GLU A 450 10.85 -7.89 7.61
C GLU A 450 9.74 -7.92 8.67
N ALA A 451 8.79 -8.86 8.52
CA ALA A 451 7.59 -8.89 9.36
C ALA A 451 7.90 -9.31 10.81
N ASP A 452 8.93 -10.12 11.03
CA ASP A 452 9.44 -10.49 12.35
C ASP A 452 10.04 -9.27 13.08
N THR A 453 10.94 -8.52 12.44
CA THR A 453 11.49 -7.28 13.03
C THR A 453 10.41 -6.25 13.29
N ALA A 454 9.36 -6.19 12.47
CA ALA A 454 8.19 -5.37 12.72
C ALA A 454 7.43 -5.79 14.00
N MET A 455 7.23 -7.10 14.23
CA MET A 455 6.59 -7.60 15.46
C MET A 455 7.43 -7.31 16.70
N VAL A 456 8.77 -7.50 16.63
CA VAL A 456 9.67 -7.18 17.75
C VAL A 456 9.71 -5.69 18.03
N GLY A 457 9.80 -4.86 16.98
CA GLY A 457 9.72 -3.41 17.12
C GLY A 457 8.40 -2.96 17.76
N GLY A 458 7.29 -3.61 17.39
CA GLY A 458 5.99 -3.41 18.01
C GLY A 458 6.00 -3.73 19.51
N LYS A 459 6.56 -4.89 19.89
CA LYS A 459 6.73 -5.32 21.28
C LYS A 459 7.52 -4.27 22.09
N ILE A 460 8.66 -3.81 21.57
CA ILE A 460 9.47 -2.75 22.21
C ILE A 460 8.64 -1.47 22.38
N ALA A 461 8.00 -0.98 21.31
CA ALA A 461 7.21 0.25 21.37
C ALA A 461 6.04 0.16 22.38
N GLY A 462 5.35 -0.98 22.44
CA GLY A 462 4.26 -1.22 23.38
C GLY A 462 4.73 -1.20 24.84
N ILE A 463 5.82 -1.90 25.14
CA ILE A 463 6.41 -1.93 26.49
C ILE A 463 6.95 -0.54 26.87
N SER A 464 7.69 0.13 25.98
CA SER A 464 8.21 1.48 26.22
C SER A 464 7.10 2.49 26.50
N ALA A 465 6.01 2.46 25.74
CA ALA A 465 4.86 3.33 25.97
C ALA A 465 4.23 3.07 27.35
N ALA A 466 4.04 1.80 27.73
CA ALA A 466 3.48 1.40 29.02
C ALA A 466 4.37 1.82 30.20
N LEU A 467 5.67 1.52 30.16
CA LEU A 467 6.65 1.95 31.17
C LEU A 467 6.64 3.46 31.36
N SER A 468 6.58 4.23 30.27
CA SER A 468 6.54 5.69 30.33
C SER A 468 5.25 6.27 30.93
N LEU A 469 4.23 5.44 31.16
CA LEU A 469 2.99 5.76 31.86
C LEU A 469 2.97 5.24 33.30
N GLY A 470 4.04 4.60 33.76
CA GLY A 470 4.14 3.99 35.09
C GLY A 470 3.54 2.59 35.17
N TYR A 471 3.26 1.93 34.04
CA TYR A 471 2.85 0.53 34.00
C TYR A 471 4.05 -0.40 33.85
N GLY A 472 4.05 -1.51 34.59
CA GLY A 472 5.18 -2.45 34.62
C GLY A 472 6.20 -2.12 35.70
N ASP A 473 7.07 -3.08 35.97
CA ASP A 473 8.13 -3.01 36.96
C ASP A 473 9.49 -3.32 36.31
N LYS A 474 10.47 -3.72 37.13
CA LYS A 474 11.80 -4.10 36.65
C LYS A 474 11.76 -5.30 35.68
N GLU A 475 10.81 -6.22 35.84
CA GLU A 475 10.67 -7.37 34.92
C GLU A 475 10.24 -6.88 33.53
N ALA A 476 9.35 -5.89 33.46
CA ALA A 476 8.94 -5.29 32.19
C ALA A 476 10.11 -4.55 31.49
N GLU A 477 10.99 -3.90 32.25
CA GLU A 477 12.23 -3.30 31.72
C GLU A 477 13.18 -4.38 31.16
N GLU A 478 13.43 -5.44 31.92
CA GLU A 478 14.27 -6.56 31.48
C GLU A 478 13.70 -7.22 30.21
N PHE A 479 12.37 -7.35 30.11
CA PHE A 479 11.70 -7.89 28.94
C PHE A 479 11.84 -6.98 27.71
N ARG A 480 11.83 -5.65 27.89
CA ARG A 480 12.12 -4.69 26.82
C ARG A 480 13.55 -4.81 26.33
N GLU A 481 14.52 -4.84 27.25
CA GLU A 481 15.95 -4.96 26.89
C GLU A 481 16.23 -6.26 26.14
N LYS A 482 15.63 -7.37 26.59
CA LYS A 482 15.70 -8.64 25.86
C LYS A 482 15.14 -8.52 24.45
N ALA A 483 14.00 -7.86 24.26
CA ALA A 483 13.43 -7.63 22.93
C ALA A 483 14.32 -6.76 22.03
N ILE A 484 15.03 -5.78 22.60
CA ILE A 484 16.03 -4.97 21.87
C ILE A 484 17.18 -5.85 21.40
N MET A 485 17.73 -6.70 22.27
CA MET A 485 18.79 -7.65 21.91
C MET A 485 18.33 -8.64 20.82
N GLU A 486 17.11 -9.17 20.95
CA GLU A 486 16.50 -10.06 19.94
C GLU A 486 16.38 -9.35 18.58
N LEU A 487 15.98 -8.07 18.56
CA LEU A 487 15.90 -7.28 17.34
C LEU A 487 17.28 -7.03 16.72
N GLU A 488 18.31 -6.80 17.53
CA GLU A 488 19.70 -6.67 17.08
C GLU A 488 20.22 -8.00 16.49
N ASP A 489 19.86 -9.15 17.08
CA ASP A 489 20.22 -10.48 16.59
C ASP A 489 19.58 -10.79 15.22
N LEU A 490 18.29 -10.48 15.04
CA LEU A 490 17.61 -10.61 13.74
C LEU A 490 18.31 -9.78 12.64
N ARG A 491 18.95 -8.68 13.01
CA ARG A 491 19.68 -7.78 12.10
C ARG A 491 21.15 -8.16 11.92
N SER A 492 21.67 -9.14 12.67
CA SER A 492 23.08 -9.53 12.64
C SER A 492 23.50 -10.17 11.30
N GLY A 493 22.53 -10.76 10.59
CA GLY A 493 22.75 -11.47 9.32
C GLY A 493 23.34 -10.59 8.21
N PRO A 494 24.08 -11.20 7.25
CA PRO A 494 24.77 -10.47 6.19
C PRO A 494 23.82 -9.70 5.26
N THR A 495 22.58 -10.16 5.11
CA THR A 495 21.55 -9.49 4.30
C THR A 495 21.03 -8.19 4.93
N SER A 496 21.26 -8.00 6.22
CA SER A 496 20.76 -6.85 7.00
C SER A 496 21.82 -5.77 7.25
N ALA A 497 23.05 -5.92 6.73
CA ALA A 497 24.13 -4.94 6.91
C ALA A 497 23.74 -3.53 6.44
N ARG A 498 23.05 -3.43 5.29
CA ARG A 498 22.54 -2.15 4.79
C ARG A 498 21.52 -1.52 5.76
N ILE A 499 20.61 -2.33 6.29
CA ILE A 499 19.58 -1.89 7.23
C ILE A 499 20.23 -1.38 8.52
N ARG A 500 21.21 -2.10 9.09
CA ARG A 500 21.96 -1.69 10.28
C ARG A 500 22.60 -0.31 10.13
N SER A 501 23.33 -0.09 9.03
CA SER A 501 23.91 1.24 8.73
C SER A 501 22.83 2.33 8.59
N GLY A 502 21.66 1.99 8.05
CA GLY A 502 20.52 2.89 7.99
C GLY A 502 19.97 3.26 9.38
N ILE A 503 19.85 2.29 10.28
CA ILE A 503 19.35 2.49 11.64
C ILE A 503 20.29 3.38 12.44
N GLU A 504 21.61 3.16 12.39
CA GLU A 504 22.60 4.02 13.05
C GLU A 504 22.43 5.50 12.66
N LYS A 505 22.10 5.78 11.40
CA LYS A 505 21.86 7.14 10.89
C LYS A 505 20.54 7.75 11.37
N ALA A 506 19.60 6.93 11.83
CA ALA A 506 18.27 7.31 12.30
C ALA A 506 18.17 7.37 13.84
N LEU A 507 19.14 6.81 14.56
CA LEU A 507 19.14 6.79 16.02
C LEU A 507 19.49 8.17 16.60
N ILE A 508 18.80 8.53 17.67
CA ILE A 508 19.06 9.68 18.53
C ILE A 508 19.18 9.23 19.98
N GLU A 509 19.85 10.03 20.80
CA GLU A 509 19.93 9.82 22.25
C GLU A 509 18.56 9.98 22.91
N GLU A 510 18.38 9.30 24.05
CA GLU A 510 17.23 9.50 24.92
C GLU A 510 17.35 10.87 25.60
N GLY A 511 16.25 11.63 25.69
CA GLY A 511 16.29 12.99 26.23
C GLY A 511 15.03 13.46 26.93
#